data_AF-A0A093ZXC0-F1
#
_entry.id   AF-A0A093ZXC0-F1
#
_cell.length_a   1.000
_cell.length_b   1.000
_cell.length_c   1.000
_cell.angle_alpha   90.00
_cell.angle_beta   90.00
_cell.angle_gamma   90.00
#
_symmetry.space_group_name_H-M   'P 1'
#
loop_
_entity.id
_entity.type
_entity.pdbx_description
1 polymer ?
#
loop_
_entity_poly.entity_id
_entity_poly.type
_entity_poly.pdbx_seq_one_letter_code
_entity_poly.pdbx_strand_id
1 'polypeptide(L)'
;VPEGEVCEWKLRVHSPIPTWVHGSVALVGDACHPTLPHLNQGAAQAIEDAAVLGEVLALLPDGSVESINKALRVYEGVRKERADTLVELAAASGRAMHLGEGKAKEERDKAFKEGKSVPDKWADAQVQKTIYGFDCMEVARETFKEEFEKM
;
A
#
# COMPACT_ATOMS: atom_id res chain seq x y z
N VAL A 1 22.78 21.13 -13.94
CA VAL A 1 21.52 20.95 -14.70
C VAL A 1 21.01 22.34 -15.02
N PRO A 2 20.72 22.67 -16.29
CA PRO A 2 20.15 23.96 -16.69
C PRO A 2 18.89 24.33 -15.90
N GLU A 3 18.66 25.62 -15.71
CA GLU A 3 17.44 26.14 -15.08
C GLU A 3 16.21 25.76 -15.94
N GLY A 4 15.20 25.16 -15.33
CA GLY A 4 14.02 24.63 -16.03
C GLY A 4 14.08 23.15 -16.46
N GLU A 5 15.23 22.49 -16.32
CA GLU A 5 15.37 21.04 -16.59
C GLU A 5 15.21 20.18 -15.32
N VAL A 6 15.14 20.79 -14.14
CA VAL A 6 14.86 20.12 -12.87
C VAL A 6 13.43 20.41 -12.45
N CYS A 7 12.59 19.38 -12.41
CA CYS A 7 11.26 19.48 -11.84
C CYS A 7 11.34 19.39 -10.31
N GLU A 8 10.78 20.37 -9.61
CA GLU A 8 10.56 20.30 -8.17
C GLU A 8 9.20 19.66 -7.87
N TRP A 9 9.19 18.54 -7.16
CA TRP A 9 7.98 17.79 -6.81
C TRP A 9 7.74 17.86 -5.31
N LYS A 10 6.61 18.43 -4.91
CA LYS A 10 6.18 18.44 -3.51
C LYS A 10 5.67 17.06 -3.11
N LEU A 11 6.33 16.46 -2.13
CA LEU A 11 5.88 15.22 -1.51
C LEU A 11 4.70 15.49 -0.57
N ARG A 12 3.59 14.76 -0.76
CA ARG A 12 2.36 14.92 0.02
C ARG A 12 1.88 13.58 0.55
N VAL A 13 1.33 13.63 1.75
CA VAL A 13 0.60 12.50 2.37
C VAL A 13 -0.87 12.85 2.35
N HIS A 14 -1.69 11.89 1.95
CA HIS A 14 -3.14 12.02 1.92
C HIS A 14 -3.76 11.12 2.99
N SER A 15 -4.85 11.57 3.61
CA SER A 15 -5.63 10.72 4.51
C SER A 15 -6.29 9.60 3.70
N PRO A 16 -6.39 8.37 4.24
CA PRO A 16 -7.13 7.30 3.60
C PRO A 16 -8.58 7.71 3.29
N ILE A 17 -9.04 7.37 2.09
CA ILE A 17 -10.46 7.54 1.74
C ILE A 17 -11.31 6.44 2.42
N PRO A 18 -12.58 6.72 2.75
CA PRO A 18 -13.40 5.77 3.52
C PRO A 18 -13.76 4.51 2.75
N THR A 19 -13.85 4.61 1.41
CA THR A 19 -14.15 3.47 0.53
C THR A 19 -13.50 3.66 -0.83
N TRP A 20 -13.13 2.56 -1.46
CA TRP A 20 -12.60 2.45 -2.81
C TRP A 20 -13.68 2.03 -3.81
N VAL A 21 -14.88 1.65 -3.35
CA VAL A 21 -15.92 1.01 -4.16
C VAL A 21 -17.25 1.76 -4.10
N HIS A 22 -17.85 1.98 -5.27
CA HIS A 22 -19.20 2.50 -5.42
C HIS A 22 -19.93 1.77 -6.56
N GLY A 23 -20.90 0.91 -6.22
CA GLY A 23 -21.59 0.07 -7.20
C GLY A 23 -20.59 -0.82 -7.96
N SER A 24 -20.58 -0.74 -9.28
CA SER A 24 -19.64 -1.50 -10.14
C SER A 24 -18.35 -0.73 -10.47
N VAL A 25 -18.01 0.29 -9.69
CA VAL A 25 -16.79 1.10 -9.86
C VAL A 25 -15.85 0.88 -8.68
N ALA A 26 -14.58 0.63 -8.98
CA ALA A 26 -13.50 0.54 -8.01
C ALA A 26 -12.35 1.50 -8.37
N LEU A 27 -11.74 2.08 -7.34
CA LEU A 27 -10.50 2.86 -7.44
C LEU A 27 -9.29 1.94 -7.23
N VAL A 28 -8.20 2.21 -7.94
CA VAL A 28 -6.93 1.45 -7.87
C VAL A 28 -5.73 2.39 -7.87
N GLY A 29 -4.59 1.93 -7.35
CA GLY A 29 -3.34 2.69 -7.37
C GLY A 29 -3.43 4.04 -6.65
N ASP A 30 -2.73 5.04 -7.20
CA ASP A 30 -2.70 6.40 -6.65
C ASP A 30 -4.08 7.09 -6.57
N ALA A 31 -5.12 6.56 -7.23
CA ALA A 31 -6.48 7.08 -7.08
C ALA A 31 -7.07 6.80 -5.69
N CYS A 32 -6.59 5.77 -4.98
CA CYS A 32 -7.07 5.41 -3.64
C CYS A 32 -5.96 5.33 -2.57
N HIS A 33 -4.70 5.08 -2.94
CA HIS A 33 -3.57 4.98 -2.00
C HIS A 33 -2.27 5.67 -2.48
N PRO A 34 -2.31 6.97 -2.84
CA PRO A 34 -1.10 7.68 -3.25
C PRO A 34 -0.07 7.70 -2.11
N THR A 35 1.18 7.33 -2.42
CA THR A 35 2.22 7.08 -1.42
C THR A 35 3.50 7.87 -1.67
N LEU A 36 4.31 8.03 -0.62
CA LEU A 36 5.65 8.59 -0.74
C LEU A 36 6.63 7.55 -1.29
N PRO A 37 7.69 7.95 -2.02
CA PRO A 37 8.61 7.01 -2.67
C PRO A 37 9.59 6.32 -1.70
N HIS A 38 9.40 6.44 -0.38
CA HIS A 38 10.37 5.99 0.63
C HIS A 38 10.35 4.48 0.93
N LEU A 39 9.46 3.72 0.31
CA LEU A 39 9.45 2.24 0.33
C LEU A 39 9.46 1.60 -1.06
N ASN A 40 9.40 2.39 -2.14
CA ASN A 40 9.27 1.90 -3.52
C ASN A 40 8.06 0.96 -3.73
N GLN A 41 6.97 1.15 -2.98
CA GLN A 41 5.82 0.25 -3.00
C GLN A 41 4.59 0.77 -3.77
N GLY A 42 4.56 2.02 -4.24
CA GLY A 42 3.36 2.56 -4.92
C GLY A 42 2.93 1.74 -6.14
N ALA A 43 3.84 1.53 -7.10
CA ALA A 43 3.55 0.73 -8.29
C ALA A 43 3.31 -0.75 -7.96
N ALA A 44 4.03 -1.32 -6.99
CA ALA A 44 3.82 -2.70 -6.56
C ALA A 44 2.43 -2.91 -5.95
N GLN A 45 1.95 -1.96 -5.15
CA GLN A 45 0.59 -1.97 -4.60
C GLN A 45 -0.49 -1.85 -5.69
N ALA A 46 -0.26 -1.04 -6.73
CA ALA A 46 -1.17 -0.98 -7.87
C ALA A 46 -1.22 -2.31 -8.65
N ILE A 47 -0.11 -3.04 -8.74
CA ILE A 47 -0.06 -4.39 -9.33
C ILE A 47 -0.80 -5.39 -8.45
N GLU A 48 -0.63 -5.33 -7.12
CA GLU A 48 -1.43 -6.14 -6.19
C GLU A 48 -2.92 -5.86 -6.34
N ASP A 49 -3.34 -4.59 -6.55
CA ASP A 49 -4.74 -4.27 -6.80
C ASP A 49 -5.28 -4.97 -8.05
N ALA A 50 -4.52 -4.90 -9.15
CA ALA A 50 -4.89 -5.55 -10.41
C ALA A 50 -4.96 -7.07 -10.27
N ALA A 51 -4.03 -7.67 -9.53
CA ALA A 51 -4.02 -9.11 -9.27
C ALA A 51 -5.25 -9.54 -8.45
N VAL A 52 -5.56 -8.85 -7.35
CA VAL A 52 -6.74 -9.15 -6.53
C VAL A 52 -8.03 -8.95 -7.32
N LEU A 53 -8.16 -7.87 -8.09
CA LEU A 53 -9.31 -7.66 -8.98
C LEU A 53 -9.45 -8.80 -9.99
N GLY A 54 -8.35 -9.25 -10.59
CA GLY A 54 -8.34 -10.39 -11.50
C GLY A 54 -8.89 -11.67 -10.86
N GLU A 55 -8.43 -11.98 -9.64
CA GLU A 55 -8.89 -13.15 -8.89
C GLU A 55 -10.39 -13.07 -8.55
N VAL A 56 -10.84 -11.98 -7.92
CA VAL A 56 -12.24 -11.88 -7.46
C VAL A 56 -13.24 -11.82 -8.61
N LEU A 57 -12.86 -11.19 -9.74
CA LEU A 57 -13.73 -11.14 -10.92
C LEU A 57 -13.78 -12.49 -11.66
N ALA A 58 -12.70 -13.27 -11.65
CA ALA A 58 -12.66 -14.60 -12.25
C ALA A 58 -13.53 -15.62 -11.49
N LEU A 59 -13.80 -15.38 -10.21
CA LEU A 59 -14.61 -16.24 -9.35
C LEU A 59 -16.11 -15.88 -9.34
N LEU A 60 -16.52 -14.86 -10.10
CA LEU A 60 -17.91 -14.44 -10.15
C LEU A 60 -18.85 -15.57 -10.59
N PRO A 61 -19.99 -15.77 -9.91
CA PRO A 61 -20.99 -16.75 -10.33
C PRO A 61 -21.76 -16.28 -11.58
N ASP A 62 -21.91 -14.97 -11.76
CA ASP A 62 -22.57 -14.34 -12.89
C ASP A 62 -22.09 -12.88 -13.10
N GLY A 63 -22.55 -12.26 -14.19
CA GLY A 63 -22.24 -10.87 -14.55
C GLY A 63 -23.22 -9.84 -14.02
N SER A 64 -24.01 -10.15 -12.98
CA SER A 64 -24.96 -9.18 -12.43
C SER A 64 -24.24 -8.04 -11.71
N VAL A 65 -24.89 -6.86 -11.68
CA VAL A 65 -24.36 -5.68 -10.97
C VAL A 65 -24.15 -5.97 -9.48
N GLU A 66 -24.99 -6.80 -8.88
CA GLU A 66 -24.88 -7.22 -7.49
C GLU A 66 -23.63 -8.09 -7.27
N SER A 67 -23.44 -9.15 -8.07
CA SER A 67 -22.26 -10.02 -7.99
C SER A 67 -20.97 -9.23 -8.18
N ILE A 68 -20.94 -8.31 -9.16
CA ILE A 68 -19.80 -7.41 -9.37
C ILE A 68 -19.55 -6.54 -8.14
N ASN A 69 -20.59 -5.92 -7.57
CA ASN A 69 -20.41 -5.07 -6.39
C ASN A 69 -19.85 -5.86 -5.18
N LYS A 70 -20.35 -7.07 -4.92
CA LYS A 70 -19.84 -7.96 -3.87
C LYS A 70 -18.38 -8.33 -4.09
N ALA A 71 -18.00 -8.71 -5.31
CA ALA A 71 -16.60 -9.00 -5.64
C ALA A 71 -15.68 -7.78 -5.46
N LEU A 72 -16.13 -6.57 -5.84
CA LEU A 72 -15.37 -5.34 -5.61
C LEU A 72 -15.22 -5.03 -4.11
N ARG A 73 -16.24 -5.33 -3.28
CA ARG A 73 -16.14 -5.22 -1.82
C ARG A 73 -15.14 -6.20 -1.22
N VAL A 74 -15.06 -7.43 -1.75
CA VAL A 74 -13.99 -8.37 -1.38
C VAL A 74 -12.62 -7.80 -1.74
N TYR A 75 -12.45 -7.24 -2.94
CA TYR A 75 -11.22 -6.55 -3.35
C TYR A 75 -10.82 -5.44 -2.36
N GLU A 76 -11.75 -4.56 -2.01
CA GLU A 76 -11.52 -3.50 -1.02
C GLU A 76 -11.10 -4.07 0.34
N GLY A 77 -11.79 -5.12 0.82
CA GLY A 77 -11.49 -5.77 2.09
C GLY A 77 -10.09 -6.37 2.15
N VAL A 78 -9.61 -6.94 1.04
CA VAL A 78 -8.25 -7.54 0.96
C VAL A 78 -7.17 -6.46 0.89
N ARG A 79 -7.44 -5.35 0.19
CA ARG A 79 -6.38 -4.41 -0.22
C ARG A 79 -6.29 -3.16 0.64
N LYS A 80 -7.41 -2.65 1.16
CA LYS A 80 -7.44 -1.31 1.78
C LYS A 80 -6.52 -1.19 2.99
N GLU A 81 -6.67 -2.06 3.99
CA GLU A 81 -5.85 -1.99 5.21
C GLU A 81 -4.36 -2.18 4.90
N ARG A 82 -4.04 -3.09 3.97
CA ARG A 82 -2.65 -3.33 3.55
C ARG A 82 -2.03 -2.10 2.87
N ALA A 83 -2.74 -1.49 1.91
CA ALA A 83 -2.23 -0.32 1.21
C ALA A 83 -2.09 0.88 2.16
N ASP A 84 -3.08 1.13 3.01
CA ASP A 84 -3.04 2.20 4.02
C ASP A 84 -1.85 2.02 4.95
N THR A 85 -1.62 0.79 5.44
CA THR A 85 -0.45 0.45 6.26
C THR A 85 0.86 0.79 5.54
N LEU A 86 1.01 0.39 4.27
CA LEU A 86 2.25 0.65 3.52
C LEU A 86 2.45 2.13 3.18
N VAL A 87 1.38 2.90 2.96
CA VAL A 87 1.42 4.37 2.83
C VAL A 87 1.95 5.00 4.12
N GLU A 88 1.44 4.57 5.28
CA GLU A 88 1.87 5.06 6.58
C GLU A 88 3.33 4.71 6.87
N LEU A 89 3.77 3.48 6.59
CA LEU A 89 5.17 3.10 6.74
C LEU A 89 6.08 3.92 5.82
N ALA A 90 5.68 4.22 4.59
CA ALA A 90 6.45 5.07 3.68
C ALA A 90 6.59 6.50 4.23
N ALA A 91 5.51 7.06 4.78
CA ALA A 91 5.55 8.36 5.42
C ALA A 91 6.44 8.37 6.67
N ALA A 92 6.39 7.30 7.48
CA ALA A 92 7.24 7.14 8.65
C ALA A 92 8.72 7.01 8.28
N SER A 93 9.04 6.22 7.25
CA SER A 93 10.40 6.08 6.72
C SER A 93 10.95 7.42 6.24
N GLY A 94 10.15 8.19 5.49
CA GLY A 94 10.52 9.54 5.04
C GLY A 94 10.92 10.46 6.21
N ARG A 95 10.09 10.52 7.25
CA ARG A 95 10.35 11.31 8.46
C ARG A 95 11.60 10.85 9.23
N ALA A 96 11.81 9.54 9.36
CA ALA A 96 12.94 8.98 10.09
C ALA A 96 14.27 9.15 9.34
N MET A 97 14.24 9.12 8.01
CA MET A 97 15.44 9.17 7.19
C MET A 97 15.92 10.58 6.85
N HIS A 98 15.01 11.55 6.76
CA HIS A 98 15.29 12.93 6.37
C HIS A 98 15.17 13.92 7.54
N LEU A 99 15.75 13.56 8.68
CA LEU A 99 15.81 14.44 9.85
C LEU A 99 16.76 15.61 9.58
N GLY A 100 16.36 16.81 10.01
CA GLY A 100 17.27 17.96 10.08
C GLY A 100 18.35 17.78 11.17
N GLU A 101 19.21 18.78 11.32
CA GLU A 101 20.22 18.75 12.38
C GLU A 101 19.59 18.70 13.79
N GLY A 102 20.27 18.02 14.72
CA GLY A 102 19.89 17.97 16.14
C GLY A 102 19.78 16.55 16.71
N LYS A 103 19.30 16.47 17.96
CA LYS A 103 19.30 15.25 18.78
C LYS A 103 18.62 14.05 18.13
N ALA A 104 17.51 14.27 17.41
CA ALA A 104 16.79 13.19 16.75
C ALA A 104 17.65 12.49 15.68
N LYS A 105 18.44 13.26 14.91
CA LYS A 105 19.38 12.72 13.93
C LYS A 105 20.53 11.98 14.62
N GLU A 106 21.09 12.56 15.68
CA GLU A 106 22.15 11.92 16.49
C GLU A 106 21.71 10.56 17.06
N GLU A 107 20.50 10.48 17.60
CA GLU A 107 19.91 9.24 18.13
C GLU A 107 19.71 8.18 17.05
N ARG A 108 19.18 8.58 15.88
CA ARG A 108 19.00 7.73 14.70
C ARG A 108 20.34 7.18 14.20
N ASP A 109 21.34 8.04 14.06
CA ASP A 109 22.68 7.66 13.60
C ASP A 109 23.39 6.73 14.60
N LYS A 110 23.20 6.97 15.90
CA LYS A 110 23.66 6.06 16.95
C LYS A 110 23.00 4.69 16.83
N ALA A 111 21.69 4.63 16.58
CA ALA A 111 20.99 3.36 16.38
C ALA A 111 21.58 2.55 15.20
N PHE A 112 21.88 3.21 14.07
CA PHE A 112 22.59 2.56 12.95
C PHE A 112 23.96 2.01 13.36
N LYS A 113 24.74 2.79 14.12
CA LYS A 113 26.08 2.38 14.57
C LYS A 113 26.06 1.19 15.54
N GLU A 114 25.06 1.14 16.41
CA GLU A 114 24.92 0.08 17.41
C GLU A 114 24.29 -1.19 16.85
N GLY A 115 23.57 -1.12 15.72
CA GLY A 115 22.95 -2.27 15.06
C GLY A 115 21.83 -2.95 15.87
N LYS A 116 21.31 -2.30 16.92
CA LYS A 116 20.24 -2.84 17.78
C LYS A 116 18.84 -2.69 17.18
N SER A 117 18.67 -1.73 16.27
CA SER A 117 17.44 -1.52 15.50
C SER A 117 17.79 -1.07 14.09
N VAL A 118 16.85 -1.22 13.17
CA VAL A 118 16.98 -0.72 11.79
C VAL A 118 16.03 0.47 11.64
N PRO A 119 16.53 1.72 11.78
CA PRO A 119 15.71 2.92 11.60
C PRO A 119 15.10 3.03 10.20
N ASP A 120 15.82 2.56 9.17
CA ASP A 120 15.32 2.49 7.81
C ASP A 120 14.34 1.32 7.66
N LYS A 121 13.05 1.62 7.57
CA LYS A 121 12.00 0.60 7.42
C LYS A 121 12.11 -0.18 6.12
N TRP A 122 12.71 0.40 5.07
CA TRP A 122 12.94 -0.34 3.84
C TRP A 122 14.00 -1.45 4.02
N ALA A 123 14.99 -1.21 4.89
CA ALA A 123 16.08 -2.16 5.18
C ALA A 123 15.74 -3.16 6.32
N ASP A 124 14.63 -2.96 7.03
CA ASP A 124 14.22 -3.84 8.13
C ASP A 124 13.73 -5.20 7.61
N ALA A 125 14.37 -6.28 8.07
CA ALA A 125 14.11 -7.63 7.56
C ALA A 125 12.67 -8.12 7.82
N GLN A 126 12.07 -7.72 8.95
CA GLN A 126 10.69 -8.10 9.25
C GLN A 126 9.72 -7.33 8.35
N VAL A 127 9.98 -6.04 8.12
CA VAL A 127 9.21 -5.23 7.17
C VAL A 127 9.31 -5.81 5.76
N GLN A 128 10.52 -6.14 5.29
CA GLN A 128 10.72 -6.76 3.98
C GLN A 128 9.96 -8.09 3.85
N LYS A 129 10.01 -8.94 4.88
CA LYS A 129 9.25 -10.20 4.90
C LYS A 129 7.74 -9.95 4.79
N THR A 130 7.19 -8.97 5.50
CA THR A 130 5.77 -8.62 5.43
C THR A 130 5.37 -8.02 4.08
N ILE A 131 6.25 -7.24 3.45
CA ILE A 131 5.98 -6.64 2.13
C ILE A 131 6.05 -7.72 1.05
N TYR A 132 7.18 -8.40 0.91
CA TYR A 132 7.47 -9.29 -0.22
C TYR A 132 6.97 -10.73 -0.04
N GLY A 133 6.64 -11.14 1.19
CA GLY A 133 6.10 -12.47 1.48
C GLY A 133 4.58 -12.57 1.40
N PHE A 134 3.89 -11.52 0.95
CA PHE A 134 2.43 -11.49 0.88
C PHE A 134 1.92 -12.01 -0.48
N ASP A 135 1.20 -13.12 -0.46
CA ASP A 135 0.46 -13.61 -1.63
C ASP A 135 -0.93 -12.99 -1.67
N CYS A 136 -1.06 -11.86 -2.37
CA CYS A 136 -2.34 -11.17 -2.50
C CYS A 136 -3.41 -12.00 -3.24
N MET A 137 -3.00 -12.90 -4.13
CA MET A 137 -3.93 -13.71 -4.92
C MET A 137 -4.50 -14.86 -4.09
N GLU A 138 -3.67 -15.51 -3.27
CA GLU A 138 -4.13 -16.52 -2.31
C GLU A 138 -5.13 -15.92 -1.31
N VAL A 139 -4.78 -14.80 -0.68
CA VAL A 139 -5.66 -14.10 0.25
C VAL A 139 -6.97 -13.71 -0.43
N ALA A 140 -6.92 -13.20 -1.67
CA ALA A 140 -8.13 -12.86 -2.43
C ALA A 140 -9.06 -14.05 -2.62
N ARG A 141 -8.53 -15.21 -3.02
CA ARG A 141 -9.33 -16.43 -3.21
C ARG A 141 -9.94 -16.94 -1.91
N GLU A 142 -9.21 -16.85 -0.81
CA GLU A 142 -9.70 -17.27 0.51
C GLU A 142 -10.80 -16.33 1.01
N THR A 143 -10.54 -15.02 1.02
CA THR A 143 -11.53 -14.02 1.43
C THR A 143 -12.77 -14.06 0.56
N PHE A 144 -12.64 -14.29 -0.75
CA PHE A 144 -13.81 -14.43 -1.63
C PHE A 144 -14.70 -15.60 -1.20
N LYS A 145 -14.12 -16.79 -0.94
CA LYS A 145 -14.89 -17.96 -0.49
C LYS A 145 -15.59 -17.72 0.84
N GLU A 146 -14.95 -16.98 1.74
CA GLU A 146 -15.48 -16.74 3.07
C GLU A 146 -16.57 -15.68 3.08
N GLU A 147 -16.40 -14.59 2.32
CA GLU A 147 -17.20 -13.38 2.51
C GLU A 147 -18.19 -13.11 1.37
N PHE A 148 -17.98 -13.62 0.15
CA PHE A 148 -18.81 -13.27 -1.01
C PHE A 148 -20.30 -13.61 -0.80
N GLU A 149 -20.61 -14.80 -0.29
CA GLU A 149 -21.99 -15.26 -0.06
C GLU A 149 -22.64 -14.62 1.18
N LYS A 150 -21.84 -14.01 2.07
CA LYS A 150 -22.34 -13.35 3.29
C LYS A 150 -22.83 -11.92 3.03
N MET A 151 -22.44 -11.34 1.89
CA MET A 151 -22.75 -9.96 1.50
C MET A 151 -24.09 -9.82 0.78
#